data_AF-A0AAE6MAG7-F1
#
_entry.id   AF-A0AAE6MAG7-F1
#
_cell.length_a   1.000
_cell.length_b   1.000
_cell.length_c   1.000
_cell.angle_alpha   90.00
_cell.angle_beta   90.00
_cell.angle_gamma   90.00
#
_symmetry.space_group_name_H-M   'P 1'
#
loop_
_entity.id
_entity.type
_entity.pdbx_description
1 polymer ?
#
loop_
_entity_poly.entity_id
_entity_poly.type
_entity_poly.pdbx_seq_one_letter_code
_entity_poly.pdbx_strand_id
1 'polypeptide(L)'
;MQRNIYIAYALWFFLGGFGAHRIYCGKFLSGLLQLLLFWIGSLTAIFLVGYIFLAIWGIWWLADLFFTSNWVEKLNSVNCIEKSISDSHKLKNVEKLYELYKNGAMSYDEYLRRKDEILG
;
A
#
# COMPACT_ATOMS: atom_id res chain seq x y z
N MET A 1 0.61 -5.93 -4.01
CA MET A 1 -0.73 -5.97 -4.64
C MET A 1 -1.12 -4.56 -5.06
N GLN A 2 -1.54 -4.34 -6.31
CA GLN A 2 -2.02 -3.03 -6.73
C GLN A 2 -3.30 -2.68 -5.99
N ARG A 3 -3.35 -1.48 -5.42
CA ARG A 3 -4.52 -0.92 -4.75
C ARG A 3 -5.44 -0.27 -5.77
N ASN A 4 -6.73 -0.48 -5.59
CA ASN A 4 -7.75 0.08 -6.46
C ASN A 4 -8.19 1.44 -5.90
N ILE A 5 -8.11 2.47 -6.75
CA ILE A 5 -8.49 3.84 -6.42
C ILE A 5 -10.00 3.97 -6.09
N TYR A 6 -10.86 3.20 -6.76
CA TYR A 6 -12.29 3.21 -6.49
C TYR A 6 -12.61 2.69 -5.09
N ILE A 7 -11.89 1.65 -4.64
CA ILE A 7 -12.02 1.12 -3.27
C ILE A 7 -11.55 2.17 -2.26
N ALA A 8 -10.48 2.89 -2.55
CA ALA A 8 -9.99 3.96 -1.68
C ALA A 8 -11.01 5.10 -1.52
N TYR A 9 -11.67 5.52 -2.61
CA TYR A 9 -12.72 6.53 -2.54
C TYR A 9 -14.02 6.01 -1.91
N ALA A 10 -14.38 4.75 -2.12
CA ALA A 10 -15.51 4.14 -1.41
C ALA A 10 -15.28 4.12 0.11
N LEU A 11 -14.07 3.76 0.54
CA LEU A 11 -13.66 3.81 1.95
C LEU A 11 -13.67 5.24 2.51
N TRP A 12 -13.29 6.24 1.69
CA TRP A 12 -13.33 7.64 2.09
C TRP A 12 -14.76 8.16 2.27
N PHE A 13 -15.69 7.76 1.41
CA PHE A 13 -17.08 8.19 1.49
C PHE A 13 -17.85 7.50 2.62
N PHE A 14 -17.80 6.16 2.70
CA PHE A 14 -18.59 5.41 3.67
C PHE A 14 -17.92 5.30 5.05
N LEU A 15 -16.59 5.20 5.09
CA LEU A 15 -15.81 5.04 6.32
C LEU A 15 -14.83 6.21 6.56
N GLY A 16 -15.05 7.37 5.93
CA GLY A 16 -14.22 8.56 6.10
C GLY A 16 -14.19 9.07 7.53
N GLY A 17 -15.33 8.97 8.24
CA GLY A 17 -15.48 9.20 9.68
C GLY A 17 -14.47 8.42 10.53
N PHE A 18 -14.14 7.21 10.08
CA PHE A 18 -13.25 6.29 10.78
C PHE A 18 -11.80 6.31 10.29
N GLY A 19 -11.48 7.13 9.29
CA GLY A 19 -10.14 7.20 8.70
C GLY A 19 -9.72 5.93 7.95
N ALA A 20 -10.68 5.10 7.50
CA ALA A 20 -10.39 3.81 6.89
C ALA A 20 -9.65 3.93 5.54
N HIS A 21 -9.90 5.00 4.77
CA HIS A 21 -9.17 5.29 3.53
C HIS A 21 -7.67 5.51 3.79
N ARG A 22 -7.30 6.16 4.92
CA ARG A 22 -5.90 6.34 5.32
C ARG A 22 -5.26 5.02 5.73
N ILE A 23 -5.97 4.19 6.48
CA ILE A 23 -5.49 2.85 6.88
C ILE A 23 -5.28 1.98 5.63
N TYR A 24 -6.21 2.03 4.66
CA TYR A 24 -6.03 1.40 3.37
C TYR A 24 -4.79 1.96 2.68
N CYS A 25 -4.55 3.26 2.64
CA CYS A 25 -3.32 3.82 2.08
C CYS A 25 -2.06 3.63 2.96
N GLY A 26 -2.05 2.68 3.91
CA GLY A 26 -0.88 2.36 4.74
C GLY A 26 -0.55 3.41 5.80
N LYS A 27 -1.43 4.39 6.02
CA LYS A 27 -1.24 5.51 6.96
C LYS A 27 -2.03 5.32 8.25
N PHE A 28 -1.76 4.20 8.94
CA PHE A 28 -2.48 3.79 10.15
C PHE A 28 -2.52 4.87 11.24
N LEU A 29 -1.36 5.42 11.61
CA LEU A 29 -1.25 6.38 12.72
C LEU A 29 -2.12 7.62 12.50
N SER A 30 -2.10 8.14 11.27
CA SER A 30 -2.88 9.32 10.93
C SER A 30 -4.38 9.04 10.73
N GLY A 31 -4.75 7.83 10.27
CA GLY A 31 -6.14 7.41 10.25
C GLY A 31 -6.70 7.27 11.67
N LEU A 32 -5.90 6.76 12.60
CA LEU A 32 -6.25 6.67 14.02
C LEU A 32 -6.41 8.05 14.66
N LEU A 33 -5.52 9.01 14.36
CA LEU A 33 -5.67 10.39 14.83
C LEU A 33 -6.95 11.04 14.31
N GLN A 34 -7.29 10.80 13.04
CA GLN A 34 -8.53 11.31 12.44
C GLN A 34 -9.77 10.70 13.11
N LEU A 35 -9.74 9.41 13.45
CA LEU A 35 -10.80 8.76 14.22
C LEU A 35 -10.94 9.37 15.62
N LEU A 36 -9.83 9.53 16.35
CA LEU A 36 -9.85 10.10 17.70
C LEU A 36 -10.38 11.54 17.69
N LEU A 37 -9.96 12.36 16.72
CA LEU A 37 -10.42 13.73 16.57
C LEU A 37 -11.93 13.80 16.29
N PHE A 38 -12.45 12.88 15.46
CA PHE A 38 -13.88 12.77 15.20
C PHE A 38 -14.67 12.43 16.48
N TRP A 39 -14.20 11.45 17.25
CA TRP A 39 -14.85 11.03 18.50
C TRP A 39 -14.78 12.10 19.58
N ILE A 40 -13.61 12.72 19.78
CA ILE A 40 -13.43 13.81 20.74
C ILE A 40 -14.30 15.01 20.34
N GLY A 41 -14.30 15.39 19.06
CA GLY A 41 -15.15 16.45 18.53
C GLY A 41 -16.63 16.16 18.73
N SER A 42 -17.06 14.91 18.50
CA SER A 42 -18.46 14.50 18.70
C SER A 42 -18.88 14.49 20.17
N LEU A 43 -18.03 13.98 21.07
CA LEU A 43 -18.31 13.96 22.52
C LEU A 43 -18.35 15.36 23.12
N THR A 44 -17.46 16.25 22.68
CA THR A 44 -17.40 17.64 23.14
C THR A 44 -18.39 18.56 22.43
N ALA A 45 -19.08 18.08 21.38
CA ALA A 45 -20.09 18.87 20.65
C ALA A 45 -21.30 19.23 21.53
N ILE A 46 -21.56 18.43 22.58
CA ILE A 46 -22.58 18.72 23.61
C ILE A 46 -22.34 20.10 24.25
N PHE A 47 -21.08 20.53 24.38
CA PHE A 47 -20.70 21.83 24.95
C PHE A 47 -20.51 22.93 23.90
N LEU A 48 -20.98 22.73 22.66
CA LEU A 48 -20.73 23.56 21.46
C LEU A 48 -19.25 23.69 21.03
N VAL A 49 -18.27 23.51 21.91
CA VAL A 49 -16.83 23.57 21.59
C VAL A 49 -16.44 22.48 20.59
N GLY A 50 -17.08 21.32 20.64
CA GLY A 50 -16.80 20.21 19.72
C GLY A 50 -17.03 20.51 18.24
N TYR A 51 -17.89 21.48 17.90
CA TYR A 51 -18.10 21.89 16.51
C TYR A 51 -16.84 22.48 15.87
N ILE A 52 -15.96 23.12 16.65
CA ILE A 52 -14.67 23.62 16.16
C ILE A 52 -13.77 22.45 15.76
N PHE A 53 -13.69 21.41 16.60
CA PHE A 53 -12.92 20.21 16.31
C PHE A 53 -13.49 19.46 15.10
N LEU A 54 -14.82 19.36 14.98
CA LEU A 54 -15.48 18.75 13.83
C LEU A 54 -15.30 19.56 12.54
N ALA A 55 -15.23 20.89 12.62
CA ALA A 55 -14.94 21.74 11.46
C ALA A 55 -13.50 21.52 10.95
N ILE A 56 -12.51 21.50 11.85
CA ILE A 56 -11.12 21.18 11.52
C ILE A 56 -11.04 19.79 10.91
N TRP A 57 -11.71 18.81 11.54
CA TRP A 57 -11.80 17.46 11.03
C TRP A 57 -12.44 17.38 9.64
N GLY A 58 -13.50 18.15 9.38
CA GLY A 58 -14.20 18.18 8.09
C GLY A 58 -13.33 18.77 6.98
N ILE A 59 -12.59 19.85 7.26
CA ILE A 59 -11.61 20.41 6.32
C ILE A 59 -10.53 19.37 6.01
N TRP A 60 -10.03 18.68 7.03
CA TRP A 60 -9.04 17.62 6.87
C TRP A 60 -9.59 16.46 6.04
N TRP A 61 -10.82 16.00 6.31
CA TRP A 61 -11.49 14.96 5.54
C TRP A 61 -11.70 15.36 4.07
N LEU A 62 -12.01 16.63 3.78
CA LEU A 62 -12.09 17.15 2.40
C LEU A 62 -10.72 17.19 1.74
N ALA A 63 -9.68 17.65 2.45
CA ALA A 63 -8.31 17.67 1.91
C ALA A 63 -7.83 16.26 1.52
N ASP A 64 -8.24 15.25 2.27
CA ASP A 64 -7.93 13.85 1.98
C ASP A 64 -8.45 13.35 0.62
N LEU A 65 -9.46 14.00 0.03
CA LEU A 65 -9.94 13.68 -1.31
C LEU A 65 -8.82 13.83 -2.35
N PHE A 66 -7.99 14.86 -2.20
CA PHE A 66 -6.83 15.13 -3.07
C PHE A 66 -5.63 14.26 -2.73
N PHE A 67 -5.44 13.92 -1.45
CA PHE A 67 -4.28 13.11 -1.05
C PHE A 67 -4.46 11.62 -1.33
N THR A 68 -5.70 11.12 -1.34
CA THR A 68 -6.00 9.69 -1.49
C THR A 68 -5.49 9.13 -2.82
N SER A 69 -5.68 9.87 -3.93
CA SER A 69 -5.16 9.49 -5.24
C SER A 69 -3.64 9.35 -5.24
N ASN A 70 -2.95 10.37 -4.71
CA ASN A 70 -1.48 10.41 -4.61
C ASN A 70 -0.93 9.23 -3.80
N TRP A 71 -1.60 8.81 -2.72
CA TRP A 71 -1.14 7.67 -1.93
C TRP A 71 -1.36 6.33 -2.63
N VAL A 72 -2.48 6.15 -3.31
CA VAL A 72 -2.75 4.93 -4.08
C VAL A 72 -1.70 4.77 -5.19
N GLU A 73 -1.42 5.83 -5.93
CA GLU A 73 -0.40 5.83 -6.97
C GLU A 73 0.99 5.49 -6.42
N LYS A 74 1.38 6.15 -5.32
CA LYS A 74 2.67 5.89 -4.67
C LYS A 74 2.82 4.44 -4.20
N LEU A 75 1.75 3.84 -3.65
CA LEU A 75 1.81 2.44 -3.21
C LEU A 75 1.87 1.48 -4.40
N ASN A 76 1.20 1.82 -5.50
CA ASN A 76 1.25 1.03 -6.72
C ASN A 76 2.63 1.09 -7.39
N SER A 77 3.29 2.25 -7.38
CA SER A 77 4.64 2.40 -7.91
C SER A 77 5.69 1.71 -7.04
N VAL A 78 5.59 1.79 -5.71
CA VAL A 78 6.49 1.04 -4.82
C VAL A 78 6.33 -0.47 -5.01
N ASN A 79 5.10 -0.98 -5.12
CA ASN A 79 4.85 -2.39 -5.38
C ASN A 79 5.37 -2.84 -6.76
N CYS A 80 5.34 -1.98 -7.78
CA CYS A 80 5.89 -2.34 -9.10
C CYS A 80 7.42 -2.39 -9.08
N ILE A 81 8.06 -1.50 -8.31
CA ILE A 81 9.51 -1.50 -8.08
C ILE A 81 9.92 -2.75 -7.29
N GLU A 82 9.20 -3.09 -6.22
CA GLU A 82 9.49 -4.30 -5.43
C GLU A 82 9.38 -5.56 -6.29
N LYS A 83 8.34 -5.64 -7.12
CA LYS A 83 8.17 -6.75 -8.08
C LYS A 83 9.32 -6.79 -9.10
N SER A 84 9.70 -5.66 -9.68
CA SER A 84 10.79 -5.63 -10.67
C SER A 84 12.16 -5.97 -10.08
N ILE A 85 12.43 -5.59 -8.83
CA ILE A 85 13.62 -5.99 -8.08
C ILE A 85 13.61 -7.51 -7.84
N SER A 86 12.46 -8.06 -7.43
CA SER A 86 12.29 -9.50 -7.24
C SER A 86 12.52 -10.28 -8.53
N ASP A 87 11.92 -9.85 -9.64
CA ASP A 87 12.07 -10.44 -10.97
C ASP A 87 13.53 -10.36 -11.45
N SER A 88 14.19 -9.20 -11.26
CA SER A 88 15.62 -9.01 -11.55
C SER A 88 16.50 -9.99 -10.76
N HIS A 89 16.20 -10.22 -9.48
CA HIS A 89 16.92 -11.17 -8.65
C HIS A 89 16.72 -12.62 -9.12
N LYS A 90 15.48 -13.01 -9.49
CA LYS A 90 15.19 -14.33 -10.08
C LYS A 90 16.01 -14.56 -11.36
N LEU A 91 16.06 -13.58 -12.26
CA LEU A 91 16.85 -13.67 -13.51
C LEU A 91 18.34 -13.83 -13.24
N LYS A 92 18.91 -13.07 -12.28
CA LYS A 92 20.32 -13.23 -11.88
C LYS A 92 20.63 -14.64 -11.35
N ASN A 93 19.70 -15.28 -10.66
CA ASN A 93 19.89 -16.65 -10.19
C ASN A 93 19.87 -17.65 -11.34
N VAL A 94 18.96 -17.47 -12.31
CA VAL A 94 18.92 -18.30 -13.52
C VAL A 94 20.21 -18.16 -14.34
N GLU A 95 20.73 -16.95 -14.48
CA GLU A 95 22.00 -16.68 -15.15
C GLU A 95 23.16 -17.43 -14.48
N LYS A 96 23.25 -17.37 -13.14
CA LYS A 96 24.25 -18.13 -12.39
C LYS A 96 24.13 -19.64 -12.61
N LEU A 97 22.91 -20.18 -12.67
CA LEU A 97 22.69 -21.60 -12.96
C LEU A 97 23.16 -21.98 -14.38
N TYR A 98 22.92 -21.11 -15.37
CA TYR A 98 23.41 -21.31 -16.73
C TYR A 98 24.95 -21.31 -16.79
N GLU A 99 25.60 -20.40 -16.08
CA GLU A 99 27.06 -20.36 -15.98
C GLU A 99 27.63 -21.61 -15.28
N LEU A 100 26.97 -22.14 -14.24
CA LEU A 100 27.38 -23.41 -13.60
C LEU A 100 27.26 -24.60 -14.55
N TYR A 101 26.19 -24.68 -15.33
CA TYR A 101 26.03 -25.69 -16.38
C TYR A 101 27.13 -25.57 -17.44
N LYS A 102 27.36 -24.37 -17.95
CA LYS A 102 28.38 -24.09 -18.98
C LYS A 102 29.79 -24.45 -18.52
N ASN A 103 30.10 -24.25 -17.24
CA ASN A 103 31.38 -24.62 -16.64
C ASN A 103 31.50 -26.11 -16.28
N GLY A 104 30.48 -26.94 -16.60
CA GLY A 104 30.47 -28.37 -16.33
C GLY A 104 30.23 -28.74 -14.85
N ALA A 105 29.90 -27.75 -14.00
CA ALA A 105 29.65 -27.96 -12.57
C ALA A 105 28.23 -28.49 -12.28
N MET A 106 27.33 -28.52 -13.27
CA MET A 106 25.92 -28.94 -13.13
C MET A 106 25.43 -29.63 -14.41
N SER A 107 24.60 -30.68 -14.26
CA SER A 107 23.95 -31.38 -15.39
C SER A 107 22.82 -30.55 -16.02
N TYR A 108 22.55 -30.73 -17.32
CA TYR A 108 21.49 -30.01 -18.04
C TYR A 108 20.09 -30.26 -17.44
N ASP A 109 19.79 -31.50 -17.06
CA ASP A 109 18.52 -31.87 -16.45
C ASP A 109 18.31 -31.17 -15.09
N GLU A 110 19.40 -31.01 -14.33
CA GLU A 110 19.38 -30.35 -13.03
C GLU A 110 19.23 -28.83 -13.17
N TYR A 111 19.88 -28.22 -14.17
CA TYR A 111 19.67 -26.82 -14.55
C TYR A 111 18.19 -26.56 -14.90
N LEU A 112 17.57 -27.41 -15.71
CA LEU A 112 16.18 -27.24 -16.13
C LEU A 112 15.22 -27.29 -14.94
N ARG A 113 15.40 -28.21 -14.00
CA ARG A 113 14.56 -28.27 -12.78
C ARG A 113 14.67 -27.00 -11.95
N ARG A 114 15.89 -26.54 -11.64
CA ARG A 114 16.07 -25.33 -10.82
C ARG A 114 15.62 -24.05 -11.52
N LYS A 115 15.77 -23.98 -12.84
CA LYS A 115 15.25 -22.85 -13.62
C LYS A 115 13.72 -22.78 -13.51
N ASP A 116 13.04 -23.91 -13.65
CA ASP A 116 11.58 -24.00 -13.53
C ASP A 116 11.12 -23.63 -12.12
N GLU A 117 11.82 -24.08 -11.08
CA GLU A 117 11.54 -23.70 -9.68
C GLU A 117 11.67 -22.19 -9.41
N ILE A 118 12.60 -21.49 -10.10
CA ILE A 118 12.84 -20.04 -9.89
C ILE A 118 11.86 -19.19 -10.71
N LEU A 119 11.57 -19.61 -11.95
CA LEU A 119 10.75 -18.86 -12.91
C LEU A 119 9.27 -19.22 -12.89
N GLY A 120 8.92 -20.38 -12.37
CA GLY A 120 7.54 -20.79 -12.10
C GLY A 120 6.95 -20.15 -10.84
#